data_AF-A0A7S3W6R6-F1
#
_entry.id   AF-A0A7S3W6R6-F1
#
_cell.length_a   1.000
_cell.length_b   1.000
_cell.length_c   1.000
_cell.angle_alpha   90.00
_cell.angle_beta   90.00
_cell.angle_gamma   90.00
#
_symmetry.space_group_name_H-M   'P 1'
#
loop_
_entity.id
_entity.type
_entity.pdbx_description
1 polymer ?
#
loop_
_entity_poly.entity_id
_entity_poly.type
_entity_poly.pdbx_seq_one_letter_code
_entity_poly.pdbx_strand_id
1 'polypeptide(L)'
;KKIRVHAAGNGGGGSDAAELAEVMPSFLWLLRDFQLDLLDEAGRPISEDEYLEDCLRQKPGSSAAVREQNETRAGLTALFRHRSCIALPHPTLGTPLPPEALKTLGDCALAELAPAFQHGVGRLQAAVVGAMRSKSLHGTKLDGRMLVGLAEAYVRAINDGALPTISTAWAGVVAAENERALKAATQLYREGAAAAAQREPPPSVEE
;
A
#
# COMPACT_ATOMS: atom_id res chain seq x y z
N LYS A 1 13.91 15.52 8.73
CA LYS A 1 12.44 15.68 8.82
C LYS A 1 11.82 14.29 9.04
N LYS A 2 11.15 14.03 10.17
CA LYS A 2 10.45 12.75 10.43
C LYS A 2 9.01 12.88 9.92
N ILE A 3 8.60 12.06 8.97
CA ILE A 3 7.21 12.02 8.50
C ILE A 3 6.42 11.23 9.55
N ARG A 4 5.46 11.88 10.21
CA ARG A 4 4.46 11.23 11.06
C ARG A 4 3.16 11.19 10.28
N VAL A 5 2.62 9.99 10.10
CA VAL A 5 1.31 9.79 9.48
C VAL A 5 0.30 9.73 10.62
N HIS A 6 -0.66 10.66 10.62
CA HIS A 6 -1.76 10.71 11.59
C HIS A 6 -3.07 10.31 10.89
N ALA A 7 -3.86 9.46 11.54
CA ALA A 7 -5.19 9.07 11.10
C ALA A 7 -6.22 10.16 11.47
N ALA A 8 -6.08 10.77 12.65
CA ALA A 8 -6.92 11.86 13.11
C ALA A 8 -6.11 13.08 13.59
N GLY A 9 -6.64 14.28 13.32
CA GLY A 9 -6.10 15.52 13.87
C GLY A 9 -6.50 15.72 15.33
N ASN A 10 -5.89 14.99 16.29
CA ASN A 10 -5.59 15.48 17.64
C ASN A 10 -4.77 14.48 18.50
N GLY A 11 -3.51 14.81 18.78
CA GLY A 11 -2.89 14.75 20.12
C GLY A 11 -2.85 13.49 21.01
N GLY A 12 -3.21 12.27 20.58
CA GLY A 12 -3.26 11.09 21.48
C GLY A 12 -2.57 9.84 20.94
N GLY A 13 -1.33 9.58 21.36
CA GLY A 13 -0.43 8.53 20.83
C GLY A 13 -0.82 7.06 21.01
N GLY A 14 -2.07 6.73 21.35
CA GLY A 14 -2.59 5.36 21.46
C GLY A 14 -3.72 5.00 20.49
N SER A 15 -4.52 5.97 20.04
CA SER A 15 -5.70 5.76 19.16
C SER A 15 -5.32 5.70 17.67
N ASP A 16 -4.31 6.48 17.28
CA ASP A 16 -3.95 6.72 15.87
C ASP A 16 -3.47 5.46 15.13
N ALA A 17 -2.74 4.55 15.80
CA ALA A 17 -2.10 3.42 15.12
C ALA A 17 -3.11 2.35 14.68
N ALA A 18 -4.18 2.12 15.47
CA ALA A 18 -5.20 1.14 15.14
C ALA A 18 -6.05 1.60 13.96
N GLU A 19 -6.45 2.87 13.95
CA GLU A 19 -7.17 3.51 12.83
C GLU A 19 -6.30 3.57 11.58
N LEU A 20 -5.01 3.91 11.74
CA LEU A 20 -4.07 3.93 10.62
C LEU A 20 -3.87 2.54 10.02
N ALA A 21 -3.79 1.51 10.85
CA ALA A 21 -3.61 0.12 10.40
C ALA A 21 -4.74 -0.37 9.47
N GLU A 22 -5.95 0.19 9.56
CA GLU A 22 -7.06 -0.16 8.66
C GLU A 22 -6.83 0.33 7.22
N VAL A 23 -6.09 1.42 7.05
CA VAL A 23 -5.83 2.05 5.74
C VAL A 23 -4.41 1.78 5.22
N MET A 24 -3.55 1.19 6.05
CA MET A 24 -2.22 0.76 5.67
C MET A 24 -2.27 -0.39 4.66
N PRO A 25 -1.35 -0.41 3.67
CA PRO A 25 -1.28 -1.50 2.70
C PRO A 25 -0.75 -2.78 3.37
N SER A 26 -0.90 -3.90 2.69
CA SER A 26 -0.12 -5.10 3.01
C SER A 26 1.37 -4.81 2.85
N PHE A 27 2.18 -5.31 3.78
CA PHE A 27 3.63 -5.18 3.77
C PHE A 27 4.26 -6.47 3.25
N LEU A 28 5.16 -6.34 2.27
CA LEU A 28 5.96 -7.45 1.77
C LEU A 28 7.43 -7.07 1.90
N TRP A 29 8.17 -7.82 2.71
CA TRP A 29 9.61 -7.64 2.83
C TRP A 29 10.32 -8.57 1.84
N LEU A 30 10.88 -7.98 0.79
CA LEU A 30 11.74 -8.69 -0.14
C LEU A 30 13.20 -8.65 0.34
N LEU A 31 13.73 -9.80 0.75
CA LEU A 31 15.14 -9.98 1.09
C LEU A 31 15.92 -10.38 -0.16
N ARG A 32 16.88 -9.56 -0.56
CA ARG A 32 17.73 -9.80 -1.74
C ARG A 32 19.04 -10.46 -1.31
N ASP A 33 19.61 -11.26 -2.20
CA ASP A 33 20.89 -11.95 -2.01
C ASP A 33 20.95 -12.75 -0.70
N PHE A 34 19.84 -13.40 -0.37
CA PHE A 34 19.69 -14.14 0.88
C PHE A 34 20.55 -15.41 0.85
N GLN A 35 21.40 -15.57 1.85
CA GLN A 35 22.40 -16.66 1.95
C GLN A 35 22.28 -17.47 3.25
N LEU A 36 21.35 -17.11 4.15
CA LEU A 36 21.16 -17.83 5.41
C LEU A 36 20.25 -19.02 5.19
N ASP A 37 20.50 -20.09 5.94
CA ASP A 37 19.54 -21.16 6.08
C ASP A 37 18.36 -20.67 6.93
N LEU A 38 17.14 -20.90 6.46
CA LEU A 38 15.92 -20.58 7.20
C LEU A 38 15.70 -21.63 8.30
N LEU A 39 16.47 -21.52 9.37
CA LEU A 39 16.41 -22.39 10.55
C LEU A 39 16.18 -21.56 11.83
N ASP A 40 15.46 -22.14 12.78
CA ASP A 40 15.33 -21.57 14.13
C ASP A 40 16.52 -21.91 15.05
N GLU A 41 16.48 -21.43 16.30
CA GLU A 41 17.51 -21.70 17.31
C GLU A 41 17.71 -23.19 17.63
N ALA A 42 16.71 -24.03 17.34
CA ALA A 42 16.77 -25.49 17.52
C ALA A 42 17.19 -26.22 16.22
N GLY A 43 17.52 -25.49 15.15
CA GLY A 43 17.91 -26.05 13.86
C GLY A 43 16.73 -26.59 13.03
N ARG A 44 15.49 -26.22 13.35
CA ARG A 44 14.29 -26.63 12.62
C ARG A 44 14.02 -25.66 11.47
N PRO A 45 13.56 -26.13 10.31
CA PRO A 45 13.22 -25.27 9.18
C PRO A 45 12.08 -24.32 9.54
N ILE A 46 12.23 -23.06 9.17
CA ILE A 46 11.21 -22.01 9.29
C ILE A 46 10.87 -21.44 7.92
N SER A 47 9.68 -20.87 7.81
CA SER A 47 9.25 -20.10 6.65
C SER A 47 9.88 -18.71 6.63
N GLU A 48 9.83 -18.07 5.46
CA GLU A 48 10.27 -16.68 5.27
C GLU A 48 9.45 -15.71 6.15
N ASP A 49 8.15 -16.00 6.32
CA ASP A 49 7.25 -15.24 7.19
C ASP A 49 7.59 -15.41 8.67
N GLU A 50 7.91 -16.63 9.12
CA GLU A 50 8.39 -16.85 10.49
C GLU A 50 9.72 -16.12 10.76
N TYR A 51 10.65 -16.14 9.79
CA TYR A 51 11.88 -15.37 9.86
C TYR A 51 11.62 -13.86 10.03
N LEU A 52 10.62 -13.33 9.33
CA LEU A 52 10.17 -11.94 9.49
C LEU A 52 9.64 -11.68 10.90
N GLU A 53 8.75 -12.52 11.41
CA GLU A 53 8.19 -12.36 12.76
C GLU A 53 9.27 -12.43 13.84
N ASP A 54 10.28 -13.28 13.66
CA ASP A 54 11.43 -13.38 14.55
C ASP A 54 12.29 -12.11 14.52
N CYS A 55 12.51 -11.52 13.35
CA CYS A 55 13.20 -10.23 13.21
C CYS A 55 12.45 -9.07 13.88
N LEU A 56 11.11 -9.14 13.89
CA LEU A 56 10.22 -8.16 14.49
C LEU A 56 9.98 -8.37 16.00
N ARG A 57 10.45 -9.48 16.57
CA ARG A 57 10.34 -9.75 18.00
C ARG A 57 11.12 -8.71 18.82
N GLN A 58 10.50 -8.22 19.90
CA GLN A 58 11.15 -7.28 20.80
C GLN A 58 12.35 -7.94 21.48
N LYS A 59 13.46 -7.20 21.57
CA LYS A 59 14.68 -7.68 22.23
C LYS A 59 14.71 -7.21 23.68
N PRO A 60 15.15 -8.06 24.63
CA PRO A 60 15.34 -7.64 26.01
C PRO A 60 16.46 -6.60 26.13
N GLY A 61 16.35 -5.73 27.13
CA GLY A 61 17.34 -4.70 27.43
C GLY A 61 16.74 -3.29 27.51
N SER A 62 17.42 -2.41 28.24
CA SER A 62 16.95 -1.04 28.53
C SER A 62 17.83 0.06 27.91
N SER A 63 18.84 -0.31 27.13
CA SER A 63 19.70 0.67 26.46
C SER A 63 18.89 1.54 25.48
N ALA A 64 19.36 2.77 25.23
CA ALA A 64 18.68 3.67 24.30
C ALA A 64 18.53 3.06 22.90
N ALA A 65 19.58 2.38 22.41
CA ALA A 65 19.57 1.70 21.11
C ALA A 65 18.55 0.54 21.07
N VAL A 66 18.44 -0.27 22.15
CA VAL A 66 17.44 -1.36 22.21
C VAL A 66 16.02 -0.80 22.22
N ARG A 67 15.78 0.29 22.97
CA ARG A 67 14.46 0.96 22.99
C ARG A 67 14.08 1.49 21.61
N GLU A 68 14.96 2.20 20.93
CA GLU A 68 14.69 2.75 19.58
C GLU A 68 14.38 1.64 18.55
N GLN A 69 15.13 0.54 18.58
CA GLN A 69 14.84 -0.60 17.71
C GLN A 69 13.50 -1.26 18.04
N ASN A 70 13.18 -1.44 19.34
CA ASN A 70 11.91 -2.03 19.75
C ASN A 70 10.72 -1.12 19.41
N GLU A 71 10.86 0.21 19.51
CA GLU A 71 9.85 1.17 19.05
C GLU A 71 9.59 1.03 17.55
N THR A 72 10.63 0.86 16.74
CA THR A 72 10.50 0.63 15.30
C THR A 72 9.79 -0.68 15.00
N ARG A 73 10.17 -1.78 15.67
CA ARG A 73 9.52 -3.10 15.55
C ARG A 73 8.03 -3.04 15.95
N ALA A 74 7.73 -2.38 17.06
CA ALA A 74 6.36 -2.17 17.53
C ALA A 74 5.54 -1.33 16.54
N GLY A 75 6.12 -0.27 15.96
CA GLY A 75 5.48 0.53 14.93
C GLY A 75 5.15 -0.28 13.67
N LEU A 76 6.09 -1.08 13.16
CA LEU A 76 5.87 -1.93 12.00
C LEU A 76 4.74 -2.95 12.24
N THR A 77 4.79 -3.65 13.37
CA THR A 77 3.79 -4.67 13.73
C THR A 77 2.41 -4.09 14.00
N ALA A 78 2.33 -2.87 14.56
CA ALA A 78 1.06 -2.17 14.79
C ALA A 78 0.44 -1.65 13.48
N LEU A 79 1.24 -1.06 12.59
CA LEU A 79 0.77 -0.44 11.34
C LEU A 79 0.45 -1.47 10.25
N PHE A 80 1.28 -2.50 10.11
CA PHE A 80 1.19 -3.48 9.04
C PHE A 80 0.72 -4.82 9.58
N ARG A 81 -0.60 -4.94 9.79
CA ARG A 81 -1.24 -6.17 10.29
C ARG A 81 -1.08 -7.35 9.33
N HIS A 82 -1.14 -7.06 8.03
CA HIS A 82 -0.84 -8.03 6.99
C HIS A 82 0.59 -7.79 6.51
N ARG A 83 1.48 -8.71 6.87
CA ARG A 83 2.89 -8.67 6.49
C ARG A 83 3.35 -10.05 6.04
N SER A 84 4.26 -10.05 5.09
CA SER A 84 4.82 -11.26 4.47
C SER A 84 6.26 -11.01 4.08
N CYS A 85 7.00 -12.08 3.80
CA CYS A 85 8.41 -12.05 3.50
C CYS A 85 8.73 -13.01 2.37
N ILE A 86 9.62 -12.58 1.47
CA ILE A 86 10.18 -13.44 0.41
C ILE A 86 11.68 -13.22 0.38
N ALA A 87 12.42 -14.31 0.49
CA ALA A 87 13.86 -14.36 0.31
C ALA A 87 14.19 -14.75 -1.13
N LEU A 88 14.97 -13.91 -1.80
CA LEU A 88 15.55 -14.18 -3.09
C LEU A 88 17.04 -14.51 -2.91
N PRO A 89 17.49 -15.68 -3.39
CA PRO A 89 18.91 -16.00 -3.40
C PRO A 89 19.65 -15.08 -4.38
N HIS A 90 20.98 -15.14 -4.35
CA HIS A 90 21.79 -14.35 -5.28
C HIS A 90 21.52 -14.78 -6.75
N PRO A 91 21.31 -13.83 -7.68
CA PRO A 91 20.76 -14.12 -9.01
C PRO A 91 21.67 -14.92 -9.92
N THR A 92 22.99 -14.86 -9.74
CA THR A 92 23.96 -15.57 -10.60
C THR A 92 24.69 -16.70 -9.88
N LEU A 93 24.31 -17.01 -8.64
CA LEU A 93 25.00 -18.04 -7.84
C LEU A 93 24.85 -19.41 -8.50
N GLY A 94 25.98 -20.09 -8.75
CA GLY A 94 26.00 -21.40 -9.39
C GLY A 94 25.73 -21.37 -10.91
N THR A 95 25.73 -20.20 -11.53
CA THR A 95 25.60 -20.03 -12.99
C THR A 95 26.97 -19.78 -13.64
N PRO A 96 27.13 -19.98 -14.96
CA PRO A 96 28.36 -19.62 -15.66
C PRO A 96 28.54 -18.10 -15.86
N LEU A 97 27.58 -17.27 -15.42
CA LEU A 97 27.67 -15.83 -15.56
C LEU A 97 28.81 -15.26 -14.70
N PRO A 98 29.63 -14.36 -15.24
CA PRO A 98 30.68 -13.71 -14.45
C PRO A 98 30.07 -12.82 -13.37
N PRO A 99 30.78 -12.53 -12.26
CA PRO A 99 30.32 -11.58 -11.25
C PRO A 99 29.91 -10.22 -11.82
N GLU A 100 30.56 -9.78 -12.90
CA GLU A 100 30.26 -8.52 -13.57
C GLU A 100 28.92 -8.49 -14.29
N ALA A 101 28.30 -9.65 -14.56
CA ALA A 101 26.95 -9.73 -15.10
C ALA A 101 25.91 -9.06 -14.20
N LEU A 102 26.20 -8.90 -12.90
CA LEU A 102 25.34 -8.15 -11.98
C LEU A 102 25.12 -6.70 -12.41
N LYS A 103 26.09 -6.10 -13.13
CA LYS A 103 26.00 -4.72 -13.63
C LYS A 103 25.03 -4.58 -14.81
N THR A 104 24.81 -5.67 -15.54
CA THR A 104 23.97 -5.73 -16.75
C THR A 104 22.83 -6.73 -16.58
N LEU A 105 22.41 -6.99 -15.34
CA LEU A 105 21.37 -7.97 -15.00
C LEU A 105 20.03 -7.70 -15.70
N GLY A 106 19.73 -6.43 -15.99
CA GLY A 106 18.51 -6.03 -16.70
C GLY A 106 18.51 -6.43 -18.18
N ASP A 107 19.67 -6.69 -18.76
CA ASP A 107 19.83 -7.13 -20.15
C ASP A 107 19.82 -8.66 -20.28
N CYS A 108 20.03 -9.38 -19.18
CA CYS A 108 19.99 -10.84 -19.13
C CYS A 108 18.54 -11.35 -19.11
N ALA A 109 18.27 -12.41 -19.86
CA ALA A 109 16.99 -13.11 -19.75
C ALA A 109 16.89 -13.80 -18.38
N LEU A 110 15.69 -13.81 -17.79
CA LEU A 110 15.45 -14.48 -16.51
C LEU A 110 15.88 -15.96 -16.52
N ALA A 111 15.74 -16.63 -17.67
CA ALA A 111 16.14 -18.02 -17.86
C ALA A 111 17.65 -18.27 -17.72
N GLU A 112 18.49 -17.24 -17.86
CA GLU A 112 19.95 -17.31 -17.71
C GLU A 112 20.39 -17.20 -16.25
N LEU A 113 19.49 -16.80 -15.34
CA LEU A 113 19.78 -16.63 -13.93
C LEU A 113 19.71 -17.95 -13.16
N ALA A 114 20.16 -17.96 -11.91
CA ALA A 114 20.15 -19.13 -11.06
C ALA A 114 18.72 -19.72 -10.95
N PRO A 115 18.49 -21.02 -11.13
CA PRO A 115 17.14 -21.60 -11.09
C PRO A 115 16.37 -21.30 -9.80
N ALA A 116 17.06 -21.27 -8.65
CA ALA A 116 16.46 -20.90 -7.36
C ALA A 116 16.00 -19.43 -7.35
N PHE A 117 16.75 -18.53 -8.00
CA PHE A 117 16.34 -17.13 -8.17
C PHE A 117 15.13 -17.02 -9.08
N GLN A 118 15.11 -17.74 -10.21
CA GLN A 118 13.98 -17.77 -11.12
C GLN A 118 12.69 -18.22 -10.40
N HIS A 119 12.77 -19.31 -9.63
CA HIS A 119 11.66 -19.79 -8.82
C HIS A 119 11.23 -18.75 -7.78
N GLY A 120 12.18 -18.12 -7.09
CA GLY A 120 11.91 -17.03 -6.15
C GLY A 120 11.16 -15.85 -6.79
N VAL A 121 11.58 -15.42 -7.98
CA VAL A 121 10.90 -14.36 -8.76
C VAL A 121 9.48 -14.79 -9.14
N GLY A 122 9.29 -16.04 -9.55
CA GLY A 122 7.96 -16.60 -9.83
C GLY A 122 7.04 -16.56 -8.60
N ARG A 123 7.54 -16.98 -7.43
CA ARG A 123 6.80 -16.88 -6.16
C ARG A 123 6.47 -15.43 -5.81
N LEU A 124 7.41 -14.50 -5.98
CA LEU A 124 7.20 -13.07 -5.75
C LEU A 124 6.08 -12.52 -6.64
N GLN A 125 6.12 -12.81 -7.94
CA GLN A 125 5.09 -12.39 -8.88
C GLN A 125 3.72 -12.96 -8.49
N ALA A 126 3.65 -14.26 -8.19
CA ALA A 126 2.41 -14.91 -7.77
C ALA A 126 1.86 -14.31 -6.47
N ALA A 127 2.72 -14.06 -5.48
CA ALA A 127 2.32 -13.45 -4.20
C ALA A 127 1.80 -12.03 -4.39
N VAL A 128 2.51 -11.18 -5.14
CA VAL A 128 2.09 -9.79 -5.39
C VAL A 128 0.80 -9.76 -6.19
N VAL A 129 0.72 -10.47 -7.31
CA VAL A 129 -0.45 -10.47 -8.20
C VAL A 129 -1.67 -11.09 -7.52
N GLY A 130 -1.49 -12.22 -6.83
CA GLY A 130 -2.56 -12.93 -6.13
C GLY A 130 -3.11 -12.16 -4.92
N ALA A 131 -2.28 -11.32 -4.28
CA ALA A 131 -2.69 -10.50 -3.15
C ALA A 131 -3.16 -9.08 -3.55
N MET A 132 -3.12 -8.71 -4.83
CA MET A 132 -3.53 -7.37 -5.28
C MET A 132 -4.99 -7.10 -4.90
N ARG A 133 -5.20 -5.95 -4.23
CA ARG A 133 -6.53 -5.45 -3.87
C ARG A 133 -6.70 -4.06 -4.43
N SER A 134 -7.93 -3.74 -4.86
CA SER A 134 -8.28 -2.35 -5.22
C SER A 134 -8.02 -1.44 -4.02
N LYS A 135 -7.27 -0.36 -4.25
CA LYS A 135 -6.99 0.62 -3.20
C LYS A 135 -8.31 1.19 -2.71
N SER A 136 -8.53 1.10 -1.40
CA SER A 136 -9.75 1.57 -0.76
C SER A 136 -9.39 2.49 0.41
N LEU A 137 -10.27 3.45 0.69
CA LEU A 137 -10.17 4.31 1.86
C LEU A 137 -11.55 4.44 2.51
N HIS A 138 -11.64 4.17 3.81
CA HIS A 138 -12.92 4.14 4.54
C HIS A 138 -14.02 3.34 3.83
N GLY A 139 -13.67 2.16 3.32
CA GLY A 139 -14.60 1.26 2.60
C GLY A 139 -14.92 1.67 1.15
N THR A 140 -14.44 2.82 0.68
CA THR A 140 -14.67 3.29 -0.69
C THR A 140 -13.52 2.87 -1.59
N LYS A 141 -13.81 2.14 -2.67
CA LYS A 141 -12.82 1.82 -3.71
C LYS A 141 -12.46 3.09 -4.46
N LEU A 142 -11.16 3.35 -4.57
CA LEU A 142 -10.67 4.55 -5.25
C LEU A 142 -10.59 4.31 -6.75
N ASP A 143 -11.10 5.26 -7.52
CA ASP A 143 -10.85 5.33 -8.96
C ASP A 143 -9.62 6.21 -9.26
N GLY A 144 -9.28 6.36 -10.54
CA GLY A 144 -8.12 7.14 -10.96
C GLY A 144 -8.22 8.63 -10.58
N ARG A 145 -9.41 9.22 -10.61
CA ARG A 145 -9.60 10.65 -10.29
C ARG A 145 -9.39 10.89 -8.80
N MET A 146 -9.99 10.02 -7.97
CA MET A 146 -9.84 10.06 -6.53
C MET A 146 -8.37 9.85 -6.11
N LEU A 147 -7.66 8.93 -6.76
CA LEU A 147 -6.23 8.70 -6.52
C LEU A 147 -5.38 9.92 -6.86
N VAL A 148 -5.63 10.57 -8.00
CA VAL A 148 -4.94 11.81 -8.39
C VAL A 148 -5.23 12.92 -7.37
N GLY A 149 -6.49 13.10 -6.97
CA GLY A 149 -6.86 14.10 -5.97
C GLY A 149 -6.18 13.87 -4.60
N LEU A 150 -6.06 12.62 -4.16
CA LEU A 150 -5.29 12.27 -2.95
C LEU A 150 -3.81 12.60 -3.11
N ALA A 151 -3.20 12.25 -4.25
CA ALA A 151 -1.80 12.53 -4.51
C ALA A 151 -1.51 14.03 -4.52
N GLU A 152 -2.35 14.82 -5.18
CA GLU A 152 -2.25 16.29 -5.19
C GLU A 152 -2.38 16.88 -3.78
N ALA A 153 -3.36 16.43 -3.00
CA ALA A 153 -3.57 16.89 -1.63
C ALA A 153 -2.34 16.61 -0.75
N TYR A 154 -1.77 15.40 -0.84
CA TYR A 154 -0.56 15.05 -0.10
C TYR A 154 0.66 15.85 -0.54
N VAL A 155 0.89 15.98 -1.85
CA VAL A 155 2.02 16.75 -2.38
C VAL A 155 1.93 18.21 -1.99
N ARG A 156 0.73 18.82 -2.08
CA ARG A 156 0.49 20.20 -1.64
C ARG A 156 0.80 20.37 -0.16
N ALA A 157 0.26 19.51 0.71
CA ALA A 157 0.53 19.58 2.14
C ALA A 157 2.04 19.51 2.46
N ILE A 158 2.77 18.60 1.82
CA ILE A 158 4.22 18.47 1.99
C ILE A 158 4.96 19.74 1.54
N ASN A 159 4.59 20.29 0.38
CA ASN A 159 5.22 21.48 -0.19
C ASN A 159 4.95 22.74 0.65
N ASP A 160 3.77 22.82 1.26
CA ASP A 160 3.38 23.91 2.17
C ASP A 160 4.01 23.76 3.57
N GLY A 161 4.83 22.73 3.80
CA GLY A 161 5.47 22.45 5.08
C GLY A 161 4.53 21.87 6.14
N ALA A 162 3.30 21.51 5.76
CA ALA A 162 2.34 20.83 6.61
C ALA A 162 2.57 19.31 6.61
N LEU A 163 2.04 18.64 7.63
CA LEU A 163 2.02 17.18 7.67
C LEU A 163 0.77 16.67 6.92
N PRO A 164 0.92 15.85 5.87
CA PRO A 164 -0.23 15.25 5.20
C PRO A 164 -0.95 14.29 6.17
N THR A 165 -2.27 14.43 6.28
CA THR A 165 -3.10 13.47 7.01
C THR A 165 -4.08 12.80 6.06
N ILE A 166 -4.35 11.52 6.30
CA ILE A 166 -5.22 10.72 5.44
C ILE A 166 -6.65 11.29 5.44
N SER A 167 -7.13 11.69 6.61
CA SER A 167 -8.47 12.25 6.79
C SER A 167 -8.65 13.58 6.08
N THR A 168 -7.70 14.52 6.15
CA THR A 168 -7.84 15.81 5.45
C THR A 168 -7.75 15.66 3.94
N ALA A 169 -6.85 14.82 3.43
CA ALA A 169 -6.76 14.55 2.00
C ALA A 169 -8.04 13.88 1.49
N TRP A 170 -8.56 12.90 2.24
CA TRP A 170 -9.82 12.24 1.91
C TRP A 170 -11.00 13.19 1.89
N ALA A 171 -11.16 14.03 2.90
CA ALA A 171 -12.24 15.01 2.98
C ALA A 171 -12.25 15.96 1.76
N GLY A 172 -11.06 16.40 1.32
CA GLY A 172 -10.92 17.21 0.11
C GLY A 172 -11.40 16.49 -1.15
N VAL A 173 -11.03 15.21 -1.31
CA VAL A 173 -11.48 14.38 -2.44
C VAL A 173 -12.98 14.15 -2.41
N VAL A 174 -13.55 13.84 -1.24
CA VAL A 174 -14.99 13.65 -1.07
C VAL A 174 -15.76 14.93 -1.44
N ALA A 175 -15.29 16.10 -1.00
CA ALA A 175 -15.91 17.38 -1.35
C ALA A 175 -15.90 17.64 -2.86
N ALA A 176 -14.76 17.41 -3.52
CA ALA A 176 -14.62 17.61 -4.96
C ALA A 176 -15.53 16.65 -5.77
N GLU A 177 -15.60 15.37 -5.39
CA GLU A 177 -16.47 14.41 -6.07
C GLU A 177 -17.96 14.67 -5.81
N ASN A 178 -18.35 15.11 -4.61
CA ASN A 178 -19.73 15.50 -4.32
C ASN A 178 -20.16 16.72 -5.14
N GLU A 179 -19.30 17.74 -5.25
CA GLU A 179 -19.58 18.92 -6.08
C GLU A 179 -19.75 18.51 -7.56
N ARG A 180 -18.89 17.60 -8.05
CA ARG A 180 -18.98 17.08 -9.41
C ARG A 180 -20.29 16.31 -9.64
N ALA A 181 -20.66 15.44 -8.71
CA ALA A 181 -21.91 14.67 -8.78
C ALA A 181 -23.13 15.60 -8.78
N LEU A 182 -23.14 16.64 -7.94
CA LEU A 182 -24.20 17.64 -7.89
C LEU A 182 -24.35 18.39 -9.22
N LYS A 183 -23.22 18.83 -9.81
CA LYS A 183 -23.22 19.50 -11.13
C LYS A 183 -23.79 18.59 -12.22
N ALA A 184 -23.35 17.32 -12.27
CA ALA A 184 -23.84 16.34 -13.23
C ALA A 184 -25.34 16.05 -13.06
N ALA A 185 -25.81 15.86 -11.82
CA ALA A 185 -27.22 15.62 -11.53
C ALA A 185 -28.10 16.82 -11.91
N THR A 186 -27.63 18.04 -11.62
CA THR A 186 -28.32 19.28 -11.99
C THR A 186 -28.43 19.42 -13.50
N GLN A 187 -27.35 19.11 -14.23
CA GLN A 187 -27.36 19.16 -15.68
C GLN A 187 -28.34 18.14 -16.27
N LEU A 188 -28.29 16.88 -15.82
CA LEU A 188 -29.20 15.83 -16.25
C LEU A 188 -30.67 16.21 -16.01
N TYR A 189 -30.98 16.77 -14.83
CA TYR A 189 -32.33 17.25 -14.51
C TYR A 189 -32.77 18.35 -15.48
N ARG A 190 -31.91 19.34 -15.75
CA ARG A 190 -32.23 20.45 -16.67
C ARG A 190 -32.48 19.97 -18.09
N GLU A 191 -31.66 19.06 -18.59
CA GLU A 191 -31.81 18.46 -19.91
C GLU A 191 -33.12 17.67 -20.01
N GLY A 192 -33.41 16.85 -18.99
CA GLY A 192 -34.66 16.08 -18.92
C GLY A 192 -35.91 16.97 -18.83
N ALA A 193 -35.86 18.02 -18.00
CA ALA A 193 -36.95 18.98 -17.88
C ALA A 193 -37.20 19.74 -19.19
N ALA A 194 -36.14 20.16 -19.88
CA ALA A 194 -36.25 20.84 -21.18
C ALA A 194 -36.83 19.92 -22.26
N ALA A 195 -36.42 18.65 -22.30
CA ALA A 195 -36.97 17.66 -23.23
C ALA A 195 -38.45 17.34 -22.95
N ALA A 196 -38.84 17.24 -21.67
CA ALA A 196 -40.24 17.02 -21.29
C ALA A 196 -41.14 18.20 -21.66
N ALA A 197 -40.65 19.44 -21.52
CA ALA A 197 -41.38 20.64 -21.89
C ALA A 197 -41.67 20.76 -23.40
N GLN A 198 -40.91 20.05 -24.24
CA GLN A 198 -41.11 20.01 -25.70
C GLN A 198 -42.05 18.89 -26.16
N ARG A 199 -42.48 17.98 -25.27
CA ARG A 199 -43.45 16.93 -25.59
C ARG A 199 -44.87 17.49 -25.46
N GLU A 200 -45.74 17.15 -26.41
CA GLU A 200 -47.17 17.45 -26.32
C GLU A 200 -47.76 16.83 -25.04
N PRO A 201 -48.63 17.55 -24.32
CA PRO A 201 -49.30 17.01 -23.15
C PRO A 201 -50.14 15.78 -23.54
N PRO A 202 -50.23 14.76 -22.67
CA PRO A 202 -51.10 13.63 -22.94
C PRO A 202 -52.55 14.11 -23.12
N PRO A 203 -53.33 13.51 -24.03
CA PRO A 203 -54.70 13.93 -24.29
C PRO A 203 -55.51 13.88 -22.99
N SER A 204 -56.24 14.97 -22.71
CA SER A 204 -57.16 15.07 -21.58
C SER A 204 -58.15 13.91 -21.65
N VAL A 205 -58.22 13.12 -20.59
CA VAL A 205 -59.32 12.16 -20.41
C VAL A 205 -60.51 12.99 -19.95
N GLU A 206 -61.45 13.28 -20.86
CA GLU A 206 -62.74 13.88 -20.50
C GLU A 206 -63.57 12.81 -19.77
N GLU A 207 -63.96 13.10 -18.52
CA GLU A 207 -64.96 12.35 -17.73
C GLU A 207 -66.39 12.67 -18.18
#